data_AF-A0A9D0X7S6-F1
#
_entry.id   AF-A0A9D0X7S6-F1
#
_cell.length_a   1.000
_cell.length_b   1.000
_cell.length_c   1.000
_cell.angle_alpha   90.00
_cell.angle_beta   90.00
_cell.angle_gamma   90.00
#
_symmetry.space_group_name_H-M   'P 1'
#
loop_
_entity.id
_entity.type
_entity.pdbx_description
1 polymer ?
#
loop_
_entity_poly.entity_id
_entity_poly.type
_entity_poly.pdbx_seq_one_letter_code
_entity_poly.pdbx_strand_id
1 'polypeptide(L)'
;MFKTHIITLFPELFPGPLGASVLGRGLDEKRWSLETVPLRSFGAGRHSNVDDTPAGGGPGMVLRADVLARAIDSISPPADPRPRLLMSPRGTPLDQEMARKLSREPGLV
;
A
#
# COMPACT_ATOMS: atom_id res chain seq x y z
N MET A 1 -5.03 5.00 -17.41
CA MET A 1 -5.34 3.79 -16.62
C MET A 1 -4.89 4.04 -15.20
N PHE A 2 -5.78 3.84 -14.21
CA PHE A 2 -5.50 4.12 -12.80
C PHE A 2 -4.64 2.99 -12.18
N LYS A 3 -3.44 3.30 -11.67
CA LYS A 3 -2.46 2.31 -11.19
C LYS A 3 -2.34 2.26 -9.67
N THR A 4 -2.88 1.22 -9.04
CA THR A 4 -2.84 1.06 -7.58
C THR A 4 -1.77 0.07 -7.17
N HIS A 5 -0.91 0.45 -6.23
CA HIS A 5 -0.03 -0.48 -5.52
C HIS A 5 -0.46 -0.56 -4.05
N ILE A 6 -0.33 -1.73 -3.44
CA ILE A 6 -0.59 -1.92 -2.00
C ILE A 6 0.61 -2.61 -1.38
N ILE A 7 1.32 -1.90 -0.50
CA ILE A 7 2.37 -2.50 0.34
C ILE A 7 1.68 -3.18 1.53
N THR A 8 1.81 -4.50 1.64
CA THR A 8 1.10 -5.28 2.66
C THR A 8 1.90 -6.50 3.12
N LEU A 9 1.64 -6.95 4.34
CA LEU A 9 2.13 -8.24 4.85
C LEU A 9 1.33 -9.44 4.34
N PHE A 10 0.14 -9.20 3.77
CA PHE A 10 -0.83 -10.22 3.36
C PHE A 10 -1.29 -9.98 1.91
N PRO A 11 -0.39 -10.16 0.91
CA PRO A 11 -0.74 -9.97 -0.50
C PRO A 11 -1.88 -10.88 -0.98
N GLU A 12 -2.02 -12.07 -0.40
CA GLU A 12 -3.04 -13.08 -0.72
C GLU A 12 -4.48 -12.61 -0.44
N LEU A 13 -4.67 -11.55 0.33
CA LEU A 13 -6.00 -10.97 0.58
C LEU A 13 -6.51 -10.14 -0.60
N PHE A 14 -5.67 -9.90 -1.62
CA PHE A 14 -5.99 -9.09 -2.79
C PHE A 14 -6.10 -9.95 -4.07
N PRO A 15 -6.99 -9.59 -5.02
CA PRO A 15 -7.83 -8.39 -5.01
C PRO A 15 -9.03 -8.50 -4.05
N GLY A 16 -9.33 -9.69 -3.54
CA GLY A 16 -10.41 -9.90 -2.58
C GLY A 16 -11.74 -9.30 -3.08
N PRO A 17 -12.44 -8.49 -2.27
CA PRO A 17 -13.65 -7.78 -2.69
C PRO A 17 -13.48 -6.88 -3.91
N LEU A 18 -12.26 -6.40 -4.19
CA LEU A 18 -11.97 -5.56 -5.36
C LEU A 18 -12.02 -6.34 -6.68
N GLY A 19 -11.97 -7.67 -6.62
CA GLY A 19 -12.16 -8.55 -7.77
C GLY A 19 -13.63 -8.83 -8.10
N ALA A 20 -14.59 -8.33 -7.32
CA ALA A 20 -16.00 -8.61 -7.51
C ALA A 20 -16.73 -7.53 -8.33
N SER A 21 -17.80 -7.93 -9.03
CA SER A 21 -18.78 -7.03 -9.65
C SER A 21 -18.12 -5.97 -10.57
N VAL A 22 -18.56 -4.71 -10.47
CA VAL A 22 -18.07 -3.59 -11.29
C VAL A 22 -16.58 -3.31 -11.10
N LEU A 23 -16.02 -3.57 -9.91
CA LEU A 23 -14.60 -3.37 -9.64
C LEU A 23 -13.76 -4.43 -10.38
N GLY A 24 -14.15 -5.69 -10.26
CA GLY A 24 -13.53 -6.82 -10.96
C GLY A 24 -13.59 -6.67 -12.48
N ARG A 25 -14.77 -6.33 -13.02
CA ARG A 25 -14.91 -6.05 -14.45
C ARG A 25 -13.97 -4.92 -14.90
N GLY A 26 -13.80 -3.89 -14.06
CA GLY A 26 -12.84 -2.82 -14.32
C GLY A 26 -11.38 -3.27 -14.34
N LEU A 27 -11.00 -4.30 -13.56
CA LEU A 27 -9.69 -4.94 -13.64
C LEU A 27 -9.54 -5.75 -14.94
N ASP A 28 -10.53 -6.57 -15.28
CA ASP A 28 -10.52 -7.43 -16.47
C ASP A 28 -10.44 -6.60 -17.77
N GLU A 29 -11.20 -5.50 -17.82
CA GLU A 29 -11.18 -4.52 -18.92
C GLU A 29 -9.96 -3.57 -18.86
N LYS A 30 -9.05 -3.74 -17.89
CA LYS A 30 -7.86 -2.90 -17.69
C LYS A 30 -8.17 -1.40 -17.55
N ARG A 31 -9.33 -1.04 -16.99
CA ARG A 31 -9.67 0.35 -16.65
C ARG A 31 -8.84 0.86 -15.47
N TRP A 32 -8.51 -0.04 -14.55
CA TRP A 32 -7.59 0.17 -13.44
C TRP A 32 -6.75 -1.09 -13.20
N SER A 33 -5.70 -0.99 -12.39
CA SER A 33 -4.81 -2.10 -12.03
C SER A 33 -4.52 -2.11 -10.54
N LEU A 34 -4.25 -3.31 -10.02
CA LEU A 34 -3.83 -3.55 -8.66
C LEU A 34 -2.59 -4.42 -8.66
N GLU A 35 -1.55 -3.98 -7.97
CA GLU A 35 -0.37 -4.78 -7.67
C GLU A 35 -0.09 -4.76 -6.17
N THR A 36 0.07 -5.93 -5.56
CA THR A 36 0.49 -6.02 -4.16
C THR A 36 1.98 -6.16 -4.06
N VAL A 37 2.57 -5.46 -3.09
CA VAL A 37 4.00 -5.47 -2.77
C VAL A 37 4.16 -6.18 -1.42
N PRO A 38 4.63 -7.44 -1.39
CA PRO A 38 4.76 -8.20 -0.15
C PRO A 38 5.86 -7.60 0.72
N LEU A 39 5.51 -6.93 1.82
CA LEU A 39 6.49 -6.21 2.66
C LEU A 39 7.57 -7.14 3.23
N ARG A 40 7.26 -8.42 3.43
CA ARG A 40 8.21 -9.44 3.93
C ARG A 40 9.39 -9.69 2.98
N SER A 41 9.26 -9.43 1.68
CA SER A 41 10.40 -9.56 0.75
C SER A 41 11.52 -8.54 1.04
N PHE A 42 11.19 -7.44 1.74
CA PHE A 42 12.12 -6.40 2.16
C PHE A 42 12.56 -6.54 3.62
N GLY A 43 12.13 -7.60 4.32
CA GLY A 43 12.45 -7.84 5.72
C GLY A 43 13.94 -8.08 5.96
N ALA A 44 14.43 -7.80 7.17
CA ALA A 44 15.83 -7.92 7.52
C ALA A 44 16.18 -9.28 8.16
N GLY A 45 17.40 -9.75 7.89
CA GLY A 45 17.95 -10.97 8.50
C GLY A 45 17.29 -12.27 8.01
N ARG A 46 17.67 -13.39 8.63
CA ARG A 46 17.26 -14.74 8.21
C ARG A 46 15.74 -14.98 8.27
N HIS A 47 15.04 -14.27 9.13
CA HIS A 47 13.59 -14.44 9.35
C HIS A 47 12.74 -13.38 8.64
N SER A 48 13.37 -12.52 7.82
CA SER A 48 12.68 -11.43 7.12
C SER A 48 11.85 -10.56 8.07
N ASN A 49 12.47 -10.12 9.17
CA ASN A 49 11.81 -9.29 10.18
C ASN A 49 11.42 -7.93 9.57
N VAL A 50 10.16 -7.55 9.75
CA VAL A 50 9.56 -6.33 9.18
C VAL A 50 9.29 -5.26 10.23
N ASP A 51 9.31 -5.64 11.50
CA ASP A 51 9.00 -4.85 12.67
C ASP A 51 10.10 -5.01 13.73
N ASP A 52 10.09 -4.11 14.71
CA ASP A 52 10.96 -4.15 15.88
C ASP A 52 10.23 -3.55 17.10
N THR A 53 10.79 -3.75 18.28
CA THR A 53 10.29 -3.16 19.52
C THR A 53 10.36 -1.62 19.48
N PRO A 54 9.38 -0.91 20.06
CA PRO A 54 9.41 0.54 20.13
C PRO A 54 10.65 1.05 20.90
N ALA A 55 11.33 2.04 20.33
CA ALA A 55 12.37 2.76 21.07
C ALA A 55 11.76 3.46 22.29
N GLY A 56 12.38 3.27 23.46
CA GLY A 56 11.84 3.77 24.75
C GLY A 56 10.95 2.76 25.50
N GLY A 57 10.72 1.58 24.94
CA GLY A 57 9.93 0.52 25.55
C GLY A 57 8.42 0.69 25.35
N GLY A 58 7.64 -0.22 25.95
CA GLY A 58 6.19 -0.33 25.77
C GLY A 58 5.78 -1.61 25.04
N PRO A 59 4.49 -1.98 25.09
CA PRO A 59 4.00 -3.18 24.46
C PRO A 59 3.92 -3.04 22.93
N GLY A 60 3.98 -4.18 22.23
CA GLY A 60 3.77 -4.26 20.79
C GLY A 60 5.02 -4.06 19.96
N MET A 61 4.81 -3.91 18.65
CA MET A 61 5.85 -3.84 17.62
C MET A 61 5.59 -2.64 16.69
N VAL A 62 6.64 -2.11 16.07
CA VAL A 62 6.61 -1.00 15.11
C VAL A 62 7.26 -1.46 13.82
N LEU A 63 6.60 -1.21 12.68
CA LEU A 63 7.19 -1.48 11.37
C LEU A 63 8.49 -0.69 11.20
N ARG A 64 9.52 -1.36 10.72
CA ARG A 64 10.85 -0.76 10.58
C ARG A 64 10.89 0.19 9.39
N ALA A 65 11.52 1.34 9.60
CA ALA A 65 11.65 2.37 8.57
C ALA A 65 12.49 1.92 7.37
N ASP A 66 13.56 1.14 7.58
CA ASP A 66 14.42 0.64 6.51
C ASP A 66 13.71 -0.37 5.60
N VAL A 67 12.86 -1.22 6.18
CA VAL A 67 12.02 -2.18 5.45
C VAL A 67 10.98 -1.45 4.61
N LEU A 68 10.24 -0.51 5.21
CA LEU A 68 9.23 0.27 4.48
C LEU A 68 9.83 1.15 3.38
N ALA A 69 10.97 1.80 3.64
CA ALA A 69 11.66 2.63 2.65
C ALA A 69 12.01 1.81 1.40
N ARG A 70 12.63 0.63 1.56
CA ARG A 70 12.96 -0.25 0.43
C ARG A 70 11.72 -0.68 -0.36
N ALA A 71 10.62 -0.99 0.33
CA ALA A 71 9.37 -1.36 -0.33
C ALA A 71 8.81 -0.18 -1.15
N ILE A 72 8.77 1.02 -0.58
CA ILE A 72 8.31 2.24 -1.28
C ILE A 72 9.21 2.56 -2.47
N ASP A 73 10.54 2.54 -2.30
CA ASP A 73 11.49 2.87 -3.36
C ASP A 73 11.42 1.90 -4.55
N SER A 74 11.03 0.64 -4.31
CA SER A 74 10.90 -0.37 -5.37
C SER A 74 9.76 -0.12 -6.36
N ILE A 75 8.73 0.64 -5.96
CA ILE A 75 7.47 0.80 -6.70
C ILE A 75 7.02 2.25 -6.86
N SER A 76 7.57 3.17 -6.06
CA SER A 76 7.32 4.60 -6.11
C SER A 76 8.66 5.35 -6.00
N PRO A 77 9.42 5.45 -7.10
CA PRO A 77 10.62 6.27 -7.12
C PRO A 77 10.28 7.77 -6.92
N PRO A 78 11.27 8.64 -6.63
CA PRO A 78 11.02 10.06 -6.35
C PRO A 78 10.25 10.84 -7.44
N ALA A 79 10.32 10.40 -8.69
CA ALA A 79 9.62 11.03 -9.81
C ALA A 79 8.20 10.48 -10.05
N ASP A 80 7.74 9.52 -9.25
CA ASP A 80 6.40 8.96 -9.37
C ASP A 80 5.35 10.00 -8.94
N PRO A 81 4.43 10.42 -9.83
CA PRO A 81 3.45 11.45 -9.52
C PRO A 81 2.29 10.95 -8.65
N ARG A 82 2.19 9.62 -8.42
CA ARG A 82 1.08 9.05 -7.66
C ARG A 82 1.18 9.43 -6.18
N PRO A 83 0.07 9.86 -5.54
CA PRO A 83 0.05 10.03 -4.09
C PRO A 83 0.41 8.75 -3.35
N ARG A 84 1.20 8.90 -2.28
CA ARG A 84 1.50 7.84 -1.31
C ARG A 84 0.61 8.02 -0.09
N LEU A 85 -0.21 7.02 0.22
CA LEU A 85 -1.20 7.09 1.30
C LEU A 85 -0.88 6.06 2.39
N LEU A 86 -0.87 6.52 3.64
CA LEU A 86 -0.79 5.64 4.81
C LEU A 86 -2.17 5.53 5.45
N MET A 87 -2.74 4.32 5.46
CA MET A 87 -3.98 4.06 6.20
C MET A 87 -3.69 4.11 7.70
N SER A 88 -4.22 5.12 8.37
CA SER A 88 -3.97 5.36 9.80
C SER A 88 -5.19 5.98 10.48
N PRO A 89 -5.53 5.57 11.71
CA PRO A 89 -6.62 6.19 12.48
C PRO A 89 -6.33 7.66 12.85
N ARG A 90 -5.08 8.12 12.73
CA ARG A 90 -4.69 9.53 12.90
C ARG A 90 -4.87 10.37 11.64
N GLY A 91 -5.17 9.75 10.50
CA GLY A 91 -5.33 10.45 9.23
C GLY A 91 -6.65 11.20 9.11
N THR A 92 -6.78 12.01 8.06
CA THR A 92 -8.06 12.63 7.70
C THR A 92 -9.08 11.55 7.32
N PRO A 93 -10.31 11.57 7.87
CA PRO A 93 -11.37 10.66 7.44
C PRO A 93 -11.60 10.74 5.93
N LEU A 94 -11.74 9.57 5.29
CA LEU A 94 -12.05 9.49 3.87
C LEU A 94 -13.50 9.95 3.63
N ASP A 95 -13.67 10.96 2.79
CA ASP A 95 -14.98 11.41 2.31
C ASP A 95 -15.09 11.34 0.77
N GLN A 96 -16.27 11.68 0.26
CA GLN A 96 -16.56 11.60 -1.17
C GLN A 96 -15.78 12.64 -2.00
N GLU A 97 -15.42 13.79 -1.40
CA GLU A 97 -14.64 14.83 -2.07
C GLU A 97 -13.20 14.34 -2.28
N MET A 98 -12.60 13.80 -1.22
CA MET A 98 -11.28 13.18 -1.26
C MET A 98 -11.24 12.03 -2.28
N ALA A 99 -12.25 11.16 -2.29
CA ALA A 99 -12.33 10.08 -3.27
C ALA A 99 -12.38 10.58 -4.73
N ARG A 100 -13.13 11.65 -5.01
CA ARG A 100 -13.20 12.29 -6.34
C ARG A 100 -11.90 12.98 -6.73
N LYS A 101 -11.15 13.51 -5.77
CA LYS A 101 -9.84 14.09 -6.01
C LYS A 101 -8.84 12.98 -6.36
N LEU A 102 -8.75 11.95 -5.52
CA LEU A 102 -7.83 10.83 -5.72
C LEU A 102 -8.11 10.09 -7.03
N SER A 103 -9.37 9.97 -7.47
CA SER A 103 -9.70 9.28 -8.73
C SER A 103 -9.23 9.99 -10.00
N ARG A 104 -8.79 11.26 -9.91
CA ARG A 104 -8.21 12.03 -11.02
C ARG A 104 -6.70 11.84 -11.14
N GLU A 105 -6.06 11.23 -10.14
CA GLU A 105 -4.63 10.97 -10.14
C GLU A 105 -4.28 9.80 -11.07
N PRO A 106 -3.01 9.66 -11.49
CA PRO A 106 -2.56 8.53 -12.31
C PRO A 106 -2.74 7.15 -11.63
N GLY A 107 -2.91 7.14 -10.32
CA GLY A 107 -2.97 5.95 -9.47
C GLY A 107 -2.63 6.29 -8.03
N LEU A 108 -2.45 5.27 -7.20
CA LEU A 108 -2.14 5.41 -5.78
C LEU A 108 -1.11 4.37 -5.34
N VAL A 109 -0.38 4.69 -4.28
CA VAL A 109 0.55 3.81 -3.57
C VAL A 109 0.16 3.74 -2.10
#